data_AF-A0A954LMF2-F1
#
_entry.id   AF-A0A954LMF2-F1
#
_cell.length_a   1.000
_cell.length_b   1.000
_cell.length_c   1.000
_cell.angle_alpha   90.00
_cell.angle_beta   90.00
_cell.angle_gamma   90.00
#
_symmetry.space_group_name_H-M   'P 1'
#
loop_
_entity.id
_entity.type
_entity.pdbx_description
1 polymer ?
#
loop_
_entity_poly.entity_id
_entity_poly.type
_entity_poly.pdbx_seq_one_letter_code
_entity_poly.pdbx_strand_id
1 'polypeptide(L)'
;AFDSGAEGINQWIAGQLGLSNVTPLRVFENKSSDSPTIGSGRFGDLAQSMDWTEFHTHLETQLSIERYQWVPSDHKSIRRVGIACGAAAEFLKDAHRERCDVFVTGEARFHACLEARSLGIGMILLGHYGSERPAVEMLANRLAHEFPQLNVWASQEETDPISWKF
;
A
#
# COMPACT_ATOMS: atom_id res chain seq x y z
N ALA A 1 -6.54 -9.59 10.87
CA ALA A 1 -7.20 -8.48 10.17
C ALA A 1 -6.81 -8.54 8.69
N PHE A 2 -7.65 -8.03 7.78
CA PHE A 2 -7.48 -8.22 6.32
C PHE A 2 -6.23 -7.51 5.78
N ASP A 3 -5.90 -6.35 6.31
CA ASP A 3 -4.67 -5.57 6.05
C ASP A 3 -3.35 -6.31 6.38
N SER A 4 -3.38 -7.21 7.36
CA SER A 4 -2.22 -7.98 7.80
C SER A 4 -2.17 -9.41 7.24
N GLY A 5 -3.22 -9.82 6.52
CA GLY A 5 -3.38 -11.16 5.95
C GLY A 5 -2.40 -11.44 4.80
N ALA A 6 -2.08 -12.71 4.59
CA ALA A 6 -1.19 -13.15 3.51
C ALA A 6 -1.71 -12.76 2.12
N GLU A 7 -3.04 -12.72 1.93
CA GLU A 7 -3.73 -12.30 0.70
C GLU A 7 -4.51 -10.98 0.91
N GLY A 8 -4.03 -10.16 1.85
CA GLY A 8 -4.67 -8.92 2.27
C GLY A 8 -4.50 -7.75 1.31
N ILE A 9 -5.07 -6.59 1.66
CA ILE A 9 -5.01 -5.37 0.83
C ILE A 9 -3.57 -4.89 0.59
N ASN A 10 -2.70 -4.92 1.60
CA ASN A 10 -1.29 -4.53 1.40
C ASN A 10 -0.55 -5.50 0.44
N GLN A 11 -0.90 -6.79 0.48
CA GLN A 11 -0.38 -7.77 -0.47
C GLN A 11 -0.93 -7.52 -1.87
N TRP A 12 -2.21 -7.18 -1.99
CA TRP A 12 -2.84 -6.88 -3.26
C TRP A 12 -2.24 -5.64 -3.92
N ILE A 13 -2.04 -4.54 -3.17
CA ILE A 13 -1.38 -3.34 -3.67
C ILE A 13 0.04 -3.69 -4.16
N ALA A 14 0.78 -4.50 -3.39
CA ALA A 14 2.10 -4.98 -3.81
C ALA A 14 2.04 -5.77 -5.14
N GLY A 15 1.01 -6.61 -5.30
CA GLY A 15 0.75 -7.36 -6.52
C GLY A 15 0.39 -6.47 -7.72
N GLN A 16 -0.49 -5.48 -7.53
CA GLN A 16 -0.84 -4.50 -8.58
C GLN A 16 0.40 -3.73 -9.05
N LEU A 17 1.25 -3.29 -8.11
CA LEU A 17 2.50 -2.61 -8.44
C LEU A 17 3.57 -3.56 -9.05
N GLY A 18 3.30 -4.85 -9.17
CA GLY A 18 4.22 -5.83 -9.75
C GLY A 18 5.46 -6.10 -8.87
N LEU A 19 5.32 -5.95 -7.55
CA LEU A 19 6.42 -6.18 -6.62
C LEU A 19 6.72 -7.67 -6.47
N SER A 20 8.02 -7.97 -6.40
CA SER A 20 8.58 -9.28 -6.09
C SER A 20 9.20 -9.29 -4.69
N ASN A 21 9.52 -10.48 -4.16
CA ASN A 21 10.12 -10.67 -2.83
C ASN A 21 9.32 -9.99 -1.69
N VAL A 22 7.99 -10.00 -1.83
CA VAL A 22 7.10 -9.26 -0.95
C VAL A 22 7.11 -9.84 0.47
N THR A 23 7.46 -9.03 1.46
CA THR A 23 7.59 -9.42 2.87
C THR A 23 6.86 -8.41 3.78
N PRO A 24 6.29 -8.82 4.94
CA PRO A 24 5.71 -7.87 5.88
C PRO A 24 6.73 -6.89 6.46
N LEU A 25 6.34 -5.63 6.64
CA LEU A 25 7.17 -4.62 7.34
C LEU A 25 7.28 -4.92 8.83
N ARG A 26 6.19 -5.42 9.44
CA ARG A 26 6.16 -5.91 10.82
C ARG A 26 5.59 -7.31 10.82
N VAL A 27 6.45 -8.31 11.00
CA VAL A 27 6.05 -9.72 11.07
C VAL A 27 5.34 -9.99 12.39
N PHE A 28 4.20 -10.68 12.32
CA PHE A 28 3.60 -11.30 13.49
C PHE A 28 4.18 -12.70 13.62
N GLU A 29 4.88 -12.99 14.72
CA GLU A 29 5.48 -14.30 14.93
C GLU A 29 4.43 -15.40 14.76
N ASN A 30 4.68 -16.32 13.83
CA ASN A 30 3.89 -17.54 13.70
C ASN A 30 4.74 -18.71 14.20
N LYS A 31 4.19 -19.54 15.09
CA LYS A 31 4.92 -20.63 15.78
C LYS A 31 5.25 -21.83 14.88
N SER A 32 4.97 -21.76 13.58
CA SER A 32 5.13 -22.87 12.63
C SER A 32 5.75 -22.40 11.31
N SER A 33 6.80 -23.10 10.87
CA SER A 33 7.62 -22.81 9.67
C SER A 33 6.88 -22.91 8.33
N ASP A 34 5.72 -23.55 8.29
CA ASP A 34 5.00 -23.88 7.04
C ASP A 34 3.83 -22.94 6.73
N SER A 35 3.62 -21.90 7.54
CA SER A 35 2.55 -20.93 7.34
C SER A 35 3.05 -19.68 6.63
N PRO A 36 2.24 -19.08 5.73
CA PRO A 36 2.61 -17.81 5.11
C PRO A 36 2.86 -16.74 6.18
N THR A 37 3.93 -15.97 6.01
CA THR A 37 4.32 -14.91 6.95
C THR A 37 3.23 -13.84 6.99
N ILE A 38 2.51 -13.80 8.10
CA ILE A 38 1.51 -12.77 8.39
C ILE A 38 2.17 -11.58 9.10
N GLY A 39 1.59 -10.41 8.94
CA GLY A 39 2.15 -9.19 9.51
C GLY A 39 1.58 -7.94 8.86
N SER A 40 1.85 -6.78 9.44
CA SER A 40 1.34 -5.49 8.94
C SER A 40 2.29 -4.84 7.94
N GLY A 41 1.73 -4.12 6.98
CA GLY A 41 2.45 -3.50 5.87
C GLY A 41 3.16 -4.52 4.98
N ARG A 42 3.70 -4.08 3.86
CA ARG A 42 4.51 -4.90 2.95
C ARG A 42 5.67 -4.09 2.43
N PHE A 43 6.74 -4.75 2.02
CA PHE A 43 7.73 -4.17 1.13
C PHE A 43 8.16 -5.20 0.11
N GLY A 44 8.65 -4.74 -1.04
CA GLY A 44 9.15 -5.60 -2.10
C GLY A 44 9.91 -4.81 -3.15
N ASP A 45 10.36 -5.52 -4.17
CA ASP A 45 11.21 -4.96 -5.23
C ASP A 45 10.47 -4.95 -6.57
N LEU A 46 10.46 -3.80 -7.25
CA LEU A 46 10.11 -3.70 -8.66
C LEU A 46 11.08 -4.53 -9.50
N ALA A 47 10.56 -5.15 -10.57
CA ALA A 47 11.37 -5.96 -11.48
C ALA A 47 12.47 -5.13 -12.16
N GLN A 48 12.15 -3.90 -12.55
CA GLN A 48 13.08 -2.92 -13.07
C GLN A 48 12.93 -1.63 -12.26
N SER A 49 14.07 -0.98 -12.00
CA SER A 49 14.07 0.32 -11.38
C SER A 49 13.39 1.35 -12.29
N MET A 50 12.61 2.25 -11.69
CA MET A 50 11.90 3.34 -12.36
C MET A 50 12.43 4.68 -11.88
N ASP A 51 12.44 5.71 -12.73
CA ASP A 51 12.52 7.08 -12.23
C ASP A 51 11.17 7.54 -11.63
N TRP A 52 11.12 8.75 -11.09
CA TRP A 52 9.88 9.27 -10.48
C TRP A 52 8.73 9.40 -11.48
N THR A 53 9.00 9.81 -12.72
CA THR A 53 7.97 10.00 -13.76
C THR A 53 7.36 8.67 -14.17
N GLU A 54 8.22 7.66 -14.38
CA GLU A 54 7.83 6.29 -14.66
C GLU A 54 7.04 5.69 -13.48
N PHE A 55 7.52 5.90 -12.25
CA PHE A 55 6.85 5.37 -11.07
C PHE A 55 5.47 5.99 -10.85
N HIS A 56 5.31 7.31 -11.03
CA HIS A 56 4.01 7.98 -10.97
C HIS A 56 3.04 7.40 -12.01
N THR A 57 3.49 7.27 -13.26
CA THR A 57 2.69 6.71 -14.35
C THR A 57 2.28 5.25 -14.06
N HIS A 58 3.21 4.45 -13.54
CA HIS A 58 2.96 3.07 -13.15
C HIS A 58 1.95 2.99 -12.01
N LEU A 59 2.11 3.79 -10.96
CA LEU A 59 1.21 3.84 -9.81
C LEU A 59 -0.22 4.24 -10.21
N GLU A 60 -0.37 5.28 -11.03
CA GLU A 60 -1.66 5.74 -11.57
C GLU A 60 -2.37 4.64 -12.38
N THR A 61 -1.61 3.99 -13.26
CA THR A 61 -2.14 2.93 -14.14
C THR A 61 -2.54 1.68 -13.34
N GLN A 62 -1.65 1.18 -12.48
CA GLN A 62 -1.87 -0.08 -11.78
C GLN A 62 -2.93 0.01 -10.67
N LEU A 63 -3.05 1.17 -10.00
CA LEU A 63 -4.03 1.37 -8.95
C LEU A 63 -5.32 2.03 -9.46
N SER A 64 -5.39 2.42 -10.73
CA SER A 64 -6.52 3.16 -11.32
C SER A 64 -6.90 4.40 -10.49
N ILE A 65 -5.88 5.15 -10.06
CA ILE A 65 -6.04 6.36 -9.25
C ILE A 65 -5.74 7.60 -10.09
N GLU A 66 -6.52 8.64 -9.88
CA GLU A 66 -6.37 9.91 -10.61
C GLU A 66 -5.66 10.99 -9.77
N ARG A 67 -5.61 10.81 -8.45
CA ARG A 67 -5.12 11.82 -7.51
C ARG A 67 -4.46 11.18 -6.30
N TYR A 68 -3.33 11.75 -5.89
CA TYR A 68 -2.63 11.46 -4.65
C TYR A 68 -1.69 12.63 -4.33
N GLN A 69 -1.22 12.68 -3.09
CA GLN A 69 -0.15 13.60 -2.69
C GLN A 69 1.16 12.83 -2.60
N TRP A 70 2.29 13.51 -2.70
CA TRP A 70 3.58 12.87 -2.48
C TRP A 70 4.61 13.78 -1.82
N VAL A 71 5.57 13.13 -1.18
CA VAL A 71 6.81 13.72 -0.68
C VAL A 71 7.93 13.21 -1.59
N PRO A 72 8.63 14.07 -2.32
CA PRO A 72 9.72 13.64 -3.19
C PRO A 72 10.92 13.19 -2.35
N SER A 73 11.79 12.39 -2.96
CA SER A 73 13.13 12.11 -2.44
C SER A 73 14.20 12.31 -3.50
N ASP A 74 15.45 12.42 -3.07
CA ASP A 74 16.61 12.57 -3.95
C ASP A 74 17.00 11.25 -4.65
N HIS A 75 16.29 10.15 -4.36
CA HIS A 75 16.45 8.91 -5.11
C HIS A 75 16.08 9.16 -6.57
N LYS A 76 17.06 9.03 -7.45
CA LYS A 76 16.86 9.12 -8.91
C LYS A 76 16.24 7.86 -9.51
N SER A 77 16.15 6.81 -8.70
CA SER A 77 15.77 5.47 -9.13
C SER A 77 15.07 4.78 -7.97
N ILE A 78 13.82 4.37 -8.21
CA ILE A 78 12.94 3.67 -7.28
C ILE A 78 12.95 2.20 -7.66
N ARG A 79 13.28 1.35 -6.69
CA ARG A 79 13.22 -0.10 -6.86
C ARG A 79 12.50 -0.76 -5.71
N ARG A 80 12.84 -0.39 -4.47
CA ARG A 80 12.24 -0.99 -3.28
C ARG A 80 11.11 -0.12 -2.76
N VAL A 81 9.91 -0.70 -2.69
CA VAL A 81 8.68 0.00 -2.34
C VAL A 81 8.15 -0.57 -1.03
N GLY A 82 7.92 0.29 -0.04
CA GLY A 82 7.17 -0.05 1.17
C GLY A 82 5.71 0.35 1.02
N ILE A 83 4.78 -0.39 1.63
CA ILE A 83 3.33 -0.21 1.52
C ILE A 83 2.70 -0.43 2.90
N ALA A 84 1.83 0.48 3.33
CA ALA A 84 0.85 0.23 4.39
C ALA A 84 -0.40 1.11 4.15
N CYS A 85 -1.54 0.51 3.83
CA CYS A 85 -2.79 1.24 3.57
C CYS A 85 -3.32 1.97 4.82
N GLY A 86 -4.27 2.88 4.61
CA GLY A 86 -4.93 3.64 5.66
C GLY A 86 -4.02 4.69 6.30
N ALA A 87 -4.29 5.00 7.56
CA ALA A 87 -3.54 5.98 8.33
C ALA A 87 -2.26 5.38 8.96
N ALA A 88 -1.35 4.86 8.12
CA ALA A 88 -0.22 4.02 8.54
C ALA A 88 1.16 4.69 8.41
N ALA A 89 1.24 6.02 8.52
CA ALA A 89 2.51 6.75 8.41
C ALA A 89 3.56 6.36 9.47
N GLU A 90 3.15 5.76 10.59
CA GLU A 90 4.05 5.23 11.61
C GLU A 90 4.94 4.07 11.13
N PHE A 91 4.64 3.47 9.97
CA PHE A 91 5.46 2.44 9.33
C PHE A 91 6.62 3.03 8.52
N LEU A 92 6.71 4.35 8.37
CA LEU A 92 7.78 5.03 7.64
C LEU A 92 9.18 4.60 8.10
N LYS A 93 9.40 4.48 9.41
CA LYS A 93 10.69 4.05 9.97
C LYS A 93 11.02 2.60 9.65
N ASP A 94 10.01 1.75 9.52
CA ASP A 94 10.19 0.36 9.16
C ASP A 94 10.54 0.25 7.67
N ALA A 95 9.83 0.98 6.80
CA ALA A 95 10.18 1.07 5.38
C ALA A 95 11.60 1.61 5.16
N HIS A 96 11.99 2.64 5.91
CA HIS A 96 13.36 3.17 5.87
C HIS A 96 14.41 2.12 6.31
N ARG A 97 14.13 1.36 7.37
CA ARG A 97 15.00 0.28 7.87
C ARG A 97 15.21 -0.82 6.82
N GLU A 98 14.15 -1.15 6.10
CA GLU A 98 14.17 -2.11 4.98
C GLU A 98 14.74 -1.54 3.68
N ARG A 99 15.20 -0.27 3.71
CA ARG A 99 15.81 0.47 2.61
C ARG A 99 14.87 0.67 1.42
N CYS A 100 13.59 0.91 1.70
CA CYS A 100 12.66 1.35 0.67
C CYS A 100 13.08 2.73 0.13
N ASP A 101 13.01 2.90 -1.18
CA ASP A 101 13.24 4.19 -1.86
C ASP A 101 11.99 5.08 -1.74
N VAL A 102 10.81 4.45 -1.67
CA VAL A 102 9.51 5.09 -1.52
C VAL A 102 8.59 4.28 -0.60
N PHE A 103 7.79 4.98 0.20
CA PHE A 103 6.76 4.41 1.07
C PHE A 103 5.36 4.86 0.63
N VAL A 104 4.49 3.92 0.30
CA VAL A 104 3.11 4.15 -0.15
C VAL A 104 2.16 3.91 1.03
N THR A 105 1.39 4.93 1.39
CA THR A 105 0.38 4.86 2.47
C THR A 105 -0.89 5.59 2.07
N GLY A 106 -1.95 5.47 2.87
CA GLY A 106 -3.16 6.27 2.69
C GLY A 106 -2.91 7.72 3.16
N GLU A 107 -2.60 7.89 4.43
CA GLU A 107 -2.52 9.22 5.06
C GLU A 107 -1.27 9.40 5.91
N ALA A 108 -0.82 10.66 6.00
CA ALA A 108 0.25 11.08 6.90
C ALA A 108 0.00 12.48 7.44
N ARG A 109 0.40 12.71 8.70
CA ARG A 109 0.47 14.07 9.26
C ARG A 109 1.71 14.78 8.74
N PHE A 110 1.68 16.11 8.74
CA PHE A 110 2.80 16.94 8.25
C PHE A 110 4.18 16.56 8.84
N HIS A 111 4.25 16.23 10.13
CA HIS A 111 5.52 15.81 10.76
C HIS A 111 6.08 14.51 10.18
N ALA A 112 5.24 13.56 9.78
CA ALA A 112 5.70 12.34 9.11
C ALA A 112 6.23 12.65 7.70
N CYS A 113 5.62 13.60 6.99
CA CYS A 113 6.15 14.09 5.71
C CYS A 113 7.53 14.74 5.87
N LEU A 114 7.74 15.54 6.93
CA LEU A 114 9.05 16.11 7.25
C LEU A 114 10.08 15.03 7.61
N GLU A 115 9.65 14.02 8.37
CA GLU A 115 10.51 12.89 8.72
C GLU A 115 10.93 12.10 7.47
N ALA A 116 10.02 11.86 6.52
CA ALA A 116 10.34 11.20 5.25
C ALA A 116 11.42 11.96 4.48
N ARG A 117 11.29 13.30 4.36
CA ARG A 117 12.33 14.15 3.76
C ARG A 117 13.66 14.06 4.50
N SER A 118 13.64 14.08 5.83
CA SER A 118 14.85 13.98 6.64
C SER A 118 15.56 12.63 6.51
N LEU A 119 14.80 11.56 6.31
CA LEU A 119 15.31 10.20 6.10
C LEU A 119 15.70 9.94 4.64
N GLY A 120 15.40 10.87 3.74
CA GLY A 120 15.67 10.76 2.31
C GLY A 120 14.77 9.74 1.59
N ILE A 121 13.68 9.28 2.19
CA ILE A 121 12.75 8.32 1.59
C ILE A 121 11.55 9.06 0.96
N GLY A 122 11.13 8.63 -0.23
CA GLY A 122 9.94 9.19 -0.88
C GLY A 122 8.67 8.72 -0.18
N MET A 123 7.57 9.46 -0.32
CA MET A 123 6.29 9.02 0.24
C MET A 123 5.14 9.29 -0.73
N ILE A 124 4.25 8.32 -0.94
CA ILE A 124 3.00 8.47 -1.69
C ILE A 124 1.84 8.39 -0.70
N LEU A 125 0.88 9.31 -0.83
CA LEU A 125 -0.33 9.42 -0.01
C LEU A 125 -1.56 9.23 -0.89
N LEU A 126 -2.07 8.01 -0.93
CA LEU A 126 -3.21 7.59 -1.75
C LEU A 126 -4.57 8.10 -1.23
N GLY A 127 -4.61 8.65 -0.01
CA GLY A 127 -5.83 8.88 0.76
C GLY A 127 -6.32 7.60 1.45
N HIS A 128 -6.99 7.76 2.59
CA HIS A 128 -7.48 6.61 3.38
C HIS A 128 -8.39 5.72 2.54
N TYR A 129 -9.45 6.35 1.99
CA TYR A 129 -10.46 5.67 1.20
C TYR A 129 -9.84 4.99 -0.01
N GLY A 130 -9.03 5.70 -0.80
CA GLY A 130 -8.38 5.14 -2.00
C GLY A 130 -7.48 3.93 -1.69
N SER A 131 -6.82 3.93 -0.53
CA SER A 131 -5.92 2.84 -0.14
C SER A 131 -6.62 1.61 0.44
N GLU A 132 -7.85 1.74 0.97
CA GLU A 132 -8.55 0.65 1.66
C GLU A 132 -9.83 0.19 0.96
N ARG A 133 -10.44 1.02 0.12
CA ARG A 133 -11.66 0.68 -0.61
C ARG A 133 -11.54 -0.63 -1.43
N PRO A 134 -10.43 -0.89 -2.16
CA PRO A 134 -10.28 -2.15 -2.87
C PRO A 134 -10.38 -3.38 -1.95
N ALA A 135 -10.02 -3.24 -0.66
CA ALA A 135 -10.13 -4.34 0.31
C ALA A 135 -11.57 -4.80 0.50
N VAL A 136 -12.51 -3.85 0.56
CA VAL A 136 -13.95 -4.12 0.75
C VAL A 136 -14.50 -4.85 -0.48
N GLU A 137 -14.10 -4.42 -1.67
CA GLU A 137 -14.53 -5.02 -2.95
C GLU A 137 -13.96 -6.42 -3.13
N MET A 138 -12.67 -6.61 -2.82
CA MET A 138 -12.03 -7.93 -2.82
C MET A 138 -12.71 -8.88 -1.84
N LEU A 139 -13.00 -8.42 -0.62
CA LEU A 139 -13.64 -9.25 0.40
C LEU A 139 -15.06 -9.65 -0.03
N ALA A 140 -15.83 -8.70 -0.59
CA ALA A 140 -17.16 -9.00 -1.13
C ALA A 140 -17.10 -10.06 -2.24
N ASN A 141 -16.17 -9.91 -3.19
CA ASN A 141 -15.97 -10.89 -4.27
C ASN A 141 -15.57 -12.26 -3.74
N ARG A 142 -14.65 -12.32 -2.77
CA ARG A 142 -14.23 -13.57 -2.14
C ARG A 142 -15.38 -14.26 -1.43
N LEU A 143 -16.15 -13.52 -0.64
CA LEU A 143 -17.32 -14.05 0.07
C LEU A 143 -18.40 -14.54 -0.90
N ALA A 144 -18.68 -13.80 -1.97
CA ALA A 144 -19.61 -14.22 -3.01
C ALA A 144 -19.17 -15.53 -3.68
N HIS A 145 -17.87 -15.71 -3.90
CA HIS A 145 -17.31 -16.93 -4.46
C HIS A 145 -17.35 -18.12 -3.49
N GLU A 146 -16.95 -17.91 -2.22
CA GLU A 146 -16.93 -18.97 -1.20
C GLU A 146 -18.35 -19.37 -0.74
N PHE A 147 -19.32 -18.46 -0.81
CA PHE A 147 -20.69 -18.67 -0.37
C PHE A 147 -21.69 -18.29 -1.48
N PRO A 148 -21.78 -19.07 -2.57
CA PRO A 148 -22.59 -18.73 -3.75
C PRO A 148 -24.10 -18.66 -3.49
N GLN A 149 -24.57 -19.16 -2.34
CA GLN A 149 -25.95 -19.05 -1.88
C GLN A 149 -26.29 -17.68 -1.28
N LEU A 150 -25.29 -16.85 -0.97
CA LEU A 150 -25.46 -15.52 -0.40
C LEU A 150 -25.36 -14.46 -1.50
N ASN A 151 -26.19 -13.43 -1.39
CA ASN A 151 -26.00 -12.20 -2.17
C ASN A 151 -25.03 -11.31 -1.41
N VAL A 152 -23.81 -11.17 -1.94
CA VAL A 152 -22.76 -10.36 -1.33
C VAL A 152 -22.29 -9.31 -2.32
N TRP A 153 -22.21 -8.05 -1.87
CA TRP A 153 -21.67 -6.94 -2.64
C TRP A 153 -21.02 -5.92 -1.70
N ALA A 154 -20.05 -5.16 -2.21
CA ALA A 154 -19.52 -4.00 -1.50
C ALA A 154 -20.51 -2.82 -1.62
N SER A 155 -20.65 -2.02 -0.56
CA SER A 155 -21.54 -0.85 -0.58
C SER A 155 -21.23 0.07 -1.77
N GLN A 156 -22.27 0.53 -2.48
CA GLN A 156 -22.15 1.46 -3.61
C GLN A 156 -22.43 2.92 -3.22
N GLU A 157 -22.94 3.15 -2.01
CA GLU A 157 -23.22 4.49 -1.46
C GLU A 157 -22.01 5.09 -0.73
N GLU A 158 -21.05 4.24 -0.36
CA GLU A 158 -19.83 4.68 0.30
C GLU A 158 -18.95 5.44 -0.69
N THR A 159 -18.48 6.62 -0.28
CA THR A 159 -17.63 7.49 -1.08
C THR A 159 -16.57 8.14 -0.19
N ASP A 160 -15.48 8.63 -0.79
CA ASP A 160 -14.47 9.39 -0.06
C ASP A 160 -15.11 10.67 0.52
N PRO A 161 -15.14 10.83 1.87
CA PRO A 161 -15.70 12.04 2.47
C PRO A 161 -14.83 13.28 2.23
N ILE A 162 -13.59 13.11 1.75
CA ILE A 162 -12.66 14.19 1.45
C ILE A 162 -12.90 14.70 0.03
N SER A 163 -13.29 15.98 -0.06
CA SER A 163 -13.40 16.68 -1.34
C SER A 163 -12.08 17.35 -1.71
N TRP A 164 -11.70 17.23 -2.98
CA TRP A 164 -10.48 17.81 -3.53
C TRP A 164 -10.83 18.96 -4.47
N LYS A 165 -10.07 20.05 -4.41
CA LYS A 165 -10.21 21.20 -5.30
C LYS A 165 -9.06 21.21 -6.31
N PHE A 166 -9.40 21.40 -7.58
CA PHE A 166 -8.45 21.59 -8.68
C PHE A 166 -8.29 23.09 -9.01
#